data_AF-A0A3M0EPG2-F1
#
_entry.id   AF-A0A3M0EPG2-F1
#
_cell.length_a   1.000
_cell.length_b   1.000
_cell.length_c   1.000
_cell.angle_alpha   90.00
_cell.angle_beta   90.00
_cell.angle_gamma   90.00
#
_symmetry.space_group_name_H-M   'P 1'
#
loop_
_entity.id
_entity.type
_entity.pdbx_description
1 polymer ?
#
loop_
_entity_poly.entity_id
_entity_poly.type
_entity_poly.pdbx_seq_one_letter_code
_entity_poly.pdbx_strand_id
1 'polypeptide(L)'
;MSGNKRTIPQIRSRLREIADEYGIEELHDLADETYRNSPVTRASVRSAHFTPELAEDIRAFVAKYPKLHQRDVAQKFNVNPGRVSEALTRQM
;
A
#
# COMPACT_ATOMS: atom_id res chain seq x y z
N MET A 1 17.95 11.08 24.70
CA MET A 1 16.48 11.19 24.89
C MET A 1 15.97 9.81 25.28
N SER A 2 15.38 9.68 26.46
CA SER A 2 14.81 8.39 26.90
C SER A 2 13.54 8.13 26.10
N GLY A 3 13.51 7.04 25.33
CA GLY A 3 12.28 6.63 24.64
C GLY A 3 11.19 6.28 25.65
N ASN A 4 9.93 6.38 25.25
CA ASN A 4 8.82 5.94 26.08
C ASN A 4 9.00 4.46 26.45
N LYS A 5 8.85 4.12 27.74
CA LYS A 5 9.08 2.77 28.28
C LYS A 5 8.12 1.71 27.73
N ARG A 6 6.96 2.13 27.19
CA ARG A 6 5.89 1.26 26.68
C ARG A 6 5.48 1.72 25.29
N THR A 7 5.12 0.76 24.45
CA THR A 7 4.48 1.02 23.16
C THR A 7 3.02 1.44 23.36
N ILE A 8 2.40 2.10 22.37
CA ILE A 8 0.97 2.46 22.43
C ILE A 8 0.06 1.25 22.72
N PRO A 9 0.25 0.07 22.07
CA PRO A 9 -0.51 -1.13 22.42
C PRO A 9 -0.36 -1.54 23.90
N GLN A 10 0.87 -1.48 24.45
CA GLN A 10 1.11 -1.80 25.86
C GLN A 10 0.46 -0.80 26.81
N ILE A 11 0.45 0.49 26.45
CA ILE A 11 -0.25 1.54 27.20
C ILE A 11 -1.76 1.27 27.18
N ARG A 12 -2.34 0.95 26.01
CA ARG A 12 -3.76 0.62 25.86
C ARG A 12 -4.17 -0.58 26.71
N SER A 13 -3.42 -1.68 26.63
CA SER A 13 -3.68 -2.86 27.48
C SER A 13 -3.66 -2.48 28.95
N ARG A 14 -2.67 -1.69 29.37
CA ARG A 14 -2.58 -1.27 30.77
C ARG A 14 -3.72 -0.35 31.20
N LEU A 15 -4.21 0.53 30.33
CA LEU A 15 -5.37 1.37 30.63
C LEU A 15 -6.63 0.53 30.85
N ARG A 16 -6.88 -0.47 30.00
CA ARG A 16 -8.03 -1.37 30.13
C ARG A 16 -7.96 -2.23 31.40
N GLU A 17 -6.78 -2.75 31.74
CA GLU A 17 -6.57 -3.47 32.99
C GLU A 17 -6.94 -2.62 34.22
N ILE A 18 -6.51 -1.36 34.25
CA ILE A 18 -6.83 -0.43 35.36
C ILE A 18 -8.32 -0.07 35.34
N ALA A 19 -8.91 0.12 34.16
CA ALA A 19 -10.34 0.35 34.00
C ALA A 19 -11.16 -0.77 34.63
N ASP A 20 -10.81 -2.03 34.34
CA ASP A 20 -11.50 -3.22 34.86
C ASP A 20 -11.23 -3.44 36.36
N GLU A 21 -10.01 -3.21 36.82
CA GLU A 21 -9.61 -3.37 38.23
C GLU A 21 -10.34 -2.39 39.16
N TYR A 22 -10.53 -1.14 38.72
CA TYR A 22 -11.11 -0.06 39.53
C TYR A 22 -12.51 0.35 39.11
N GLY A 23 -13.07 -0.25 38.06
CA GLY A 23 -14.39 0.09 37.52
C GLY A 23 -14.48 1.50 36.93
N ILE A 24 -13.40 1.97 36.27
CA ILE A 24 -13.30 3.34 35.73
C ILE A 24 -13.52 3.30 34.21
N GLU A 25 -14.74 3.53 33.76
CA GLU A 25 -15.09 3.50 32.32
C GLU A 25 -14.31 4.52 31.48
N GLU A 26 -13.98 5.69 32.02
CA GLU A 26 -13.18 6.73 31.32
C GLU A 26 -11.83 6.19 30.81
N LEU A 27 -11.22 5.22 31.51
CA LEU A 27 -9.97 4.62 31.08
C LEU A 27 -10.14 3.69 29.86
N HIS A 28 -11.34 3.11 29.66
CA HIS A 28 -11.68 2.39 28.42
C HIS A 28 -11.78 3.37 27.26
N ASP A 29 -12.45 4.51 27.46
CA ASP A 29 -12.59 5.55 26.44
C ASP A 29 -11.20 6.08 26.01
N LEU A 30 -10.36 6.42 26.98
CA LEU A 30 -8.98 6.88 26.72
C LEU A 30 -8.15 5.82 26.00
N ALA A 31 -8.35 4.53 26.31
CA ALA A 31 -7.68 3.43 25.62
C ALA A 31 -8.07 3.38 24.12
N ASP A 32 -9.32 3.70 23.80
CA ASP A 32 -9.85 3.73 22.44
C ASP A 32 -9.42 5.00 21.68
N GLU A 33 -9.27 6.13 22.35
CA GLU A 33 -8.72 7.35 21.73
C GLU A 33 -7.26 7.21 21.28
N THR A 34 -6.53 6.20 21.77
CA THR A 34 -5.15 5.94 21.32
C THR A 34 -5.04 5.34 19.91
N TYR A 35 -6.15 4.94 19.28
CA TYR A 35 -6.11 4.47 17.90
C TYR A 35 -5.77 5.62 16.95
N ARG A 36 -5.00 5.30 15.90
CA ARG A 36 -4.74 6.26 14.84
C ARG A 36 -6.03 6.47 14.05
N ASN A 37 -6.39 7.73 13.80
CA ASN A 37 -7.44 8.05 12.85
C ASN A 37 -7.14 7.40 11.50
N SER A 38 -8.08 6.60 11.00
CA SER A 38 -7.97 6.01 9.68
C SER A 38 -8.01 7.13 8.63
N PRO A 39 -7.23 7.04 7.54
CA PRO A 39 -7.29 8.05 6.49
C PRO A 39 -8.72 8.12 5.93
N VAL A 40 -9.29 9.33 5.92
CA VAL A 40 -10.68 9.59 5.48
C VAL A 40 -10.91 9.14 4.03
N THR A 41 -9.86 9.21 3.20
CA THR A 41 -9.90 8.79 1.80
C THR A 41 -8.63 8.02 1.44
N ARG A 42 -8.79 6.89 0.74
CA ARG A 42 -7.68 6.22 0.05
C ARG A 42 -7.57 6.79 -1.36
N ALA A 43 -6.35 7.11 -1.80
CA ALA A 43 -6.12 7.52 -3.19
C ALA A 43 -6.53 6.40 -4.16
N SER A 44 -7.19 6.77 -5.25
CA SER A 44 -7.57 5.83 -6.30
C SER A 44 -6.33 5.24 -6.98
N VAL A 45 -6.41 3.97 -7.39
CA VAL A 45 -5.36 3.34 -8.19
C VAL A 45 -5.28 4.06 -9.54
N ARG A 46 -4.10 4.58 -9.90
CA ARG A 46 -3.89 5.33 -11.15
C ARG A 46 -3.39 4.47 -12.32
N SER A 47 -2.70 3.38 -12.04
CA SER A 47 -2.15 2.50 -13.06
C SER A 47 -3.21 1.55 -13.59
N ALA A 48 -3.17 1.27 -14.89
CA ALA A 48 -3.98 0.21 -15.48
C ALA A 48 -3.71 -1.14 -14.80
N HIS A 49 -4.74 -1.98 -14.68
CA HIS A 49 -4.56 -3.36 -14.26
C HIS A 49 -3.70 -4.09 -15.30
N PHE A 50 -2.66 -4.77 -14.83
CA PHE A 50 -1.79 -5.53 -15.70
C PHE A 50 -2.43 -6.88 -16.01
N THR A 51 -3.07 -6.98 -17.17
CA THR A 51 -3.75 -8.20 -17.65
C THR A 51 -2.91 -8.92 -18.71
N PRO A 52 -3.17 -10.23 -18.97
CA PRO A 52 -2.49 -10.96 -20.03
C PRO A 52 -2.63 -10.31 -21.41
N GLU A 53 -3.81 -9.76 -21.71
CA GLU A 53 -4.12 -9.09 -22.97
C GLU A 53 -3.27 -7.81 -23.12
N LEU A 54 -3.16 -7.02 -22.04
CA LEU A 54 -2.31 -5.83 -22.01
C LEU A 54 -0.83 -6.19 -22.21
N ALA A 55 -0.39 -7.34 -21.71
CA ALA A 55 0.97 -7.82 -21.94
C ALA A 55 1.20 -8.23 -23.41
N GLU A 56 0.20 -8.81 -24.08
CA GLU A 56 0.24 -9.08 -25.52
C GLU A 56 0.33 -7.79 -26.34
N ASP A 57 -0.48 -6.79 -26.00
CA ASP A 57 -0.47 -5.48 -26.65
C ASP A 57 0.89 -4.78 -26.50
N ILE A 58 1.48 -4.83 -25.29
CA ILE A 58 2.82 -4.29 -25.02
C ILE A 58 3.86 -5.00 -25.89
N ARG A 59 3.81 -6.35 -25.98
CA ARG A 59 4.74 -7.13 -26.82
C ARG A 59 4.60 -6.79 -28.29
N ALA A 60 3.37 -6.74 -28.80
CA ALA A 60 3.10 -6.39 -30.19
C ALA A 60 3.56 -4.95 -30.51
N PHE A 61 3.42 -4.03 -29.56
CA PHE A 61 3.87 -2.65 -29.70
C PHE A 61 5.40 -2.55 -29.72
N VAL A 62 6.09 -3.23 -28.80
CA VAL A 62 7.56 -3.25 -28.77
C VAL A 62 8.14 -3.93 -30.01
N ALA A 63 7.51 -4.98 -30.53
CA ALA A 63 7.93 -5.63 -31.77
C ALA A 63 7.86 -4.69 -32.99
N LYS A 64 6.87 -3.78 -33.03
CA LYS A 64 6.75 -2.74 -34.07
C LYS A 64 7.74 -1.60 -33.89
N TYR A 65 8.20 -1.36 -32.66
CA TYR A 65 9.10 -0.26 -32.30
C TYR A 65 10.24 -0.72 -31.38
N PRO A 66 11.19 -1.52 -31.87
CA PRO A 66 12.22 -2.16 -31.01
C PRO A 66 13.22 -1.18 -30.39
N LYS A 67 13.30 0.05 -30.90
CA LYS A 67 14.20 1.10 -30.38
C LYS A 67 13.54 2.04 -29.36
N LEU A 68 12.23 1.88 -29.13
CA LEU A 68 11.51 2.72 -28.17
C LEU A 68 11.94 2.38 -26.75
N HIS A 69 12.18 3.40 -25.93
CA HIS A 69 12.61 3.19 -24.56
C HIS A 69 11.46 2.61 -23.72
N GLN A 70 11.75 1.66 -22.82
CA GLN A 70 10.71 0.99 -22.02
C GLN A 70 9.87 1.97 -21.19
N ARG A 71 10.45 3.09 -20.76
CA ARG A 71 9.75 4.19 -20.09
C ARG A 71 8.64 4.80 -20.96
N ASP A 72 8.88 4.95 -22.25
CA ASP A 72 7.93 5.56 -23.19
C ASP A 72 6.78 4.58 -23.48
N VAL A 73 7.10 3.29 -23.57
CA VAL A 73 6.11 2.21 -23.64
C VAL A 73 5.25 2.20 -22.37
N ALA A 74 5.86 2.29 -21.20
CA ALA A 74 5.15 2.31 -19.92
C ALA A 74 4.18 3.49 -19.81
N GLN A 75 4.59 4.67 -20.27
CA GLN A 75 3.72 5.85 -20.35
C GLN A 75 2.55 5.64 -21.31
N LYS A 76 2.80 5.10 -22.51
CA LYS A 76 1.76 4.83 -23.50
C LYS A 76 0.66 3.91 -22.96
N PHE A 77 1.05 2.87 -22.22
CA PHE A 77 0.12 1.88 -21.67
C PHE A 77 -0.35 2.20 -20.24
N ASN A 78 0.08 3.34 -19.67
CA ASN A 78 -0.21 3.75 -18.29
C ASN A 78 0.06 2.63 -17.25
N VAL A 79 1.21 1.98 -17.40
CA VAL A 79 1.70 0.93 -16.51
C VAL A 79 3.01 1.34 -15.85
N ASN A 80 3.38 0.66 -14.77
CA ASN A 80 4.70 0.82 -14.18
C ASN A 80 5.77 0.24 -15.15
N PRO A 81 6.92 0.90 -15.37
CA PRO A 81 8.00 0.39 -16.22
C PRO A 81 8.43 -1.05 -15.91
N GLY A 82 8.42 -1.47 -14.64
CA GLY A 82 8.73 -2.86 -14.27
C GLY A 82 7.75 -3.87 -14.88
N ARG A 83 6.49 -3.49 -15.12
CA ARG A 83 5.48 -4.32 -15.79
C ARG A 83 5.75 -4.49 -17.27
N VAL A 84 6.36 -3.50 -17.92
CA VAL A 84 6.82 -3.62 -19.31
C VAL A 84 7.95 -4.64 -19.37
N SER A 85 8.93 -4.57 -18.46
CA SER A 85 9.99 -5.57 -18.39
C SER A 85 9.43 -6.97 -18.10
N GLU A 86 8.46 -7.11 -17.20
CA GLU A 86 7.75 -8.38 -16.97
C GLU A 86 7.04 -8.91 -18.22
N ALA A 87 6.37 -8.04 -19.00
CA ALA A 87 5.67 -8.43 -20.23
C ALA A 87 6.62 -8.98 -21.30
N LEU A 88 7.85 -8.48 -21.36
CA LEU A 88 8.89 -8.88 -22.31
C LEU A 88 9.66 -10.12 -21.86
N THR A 89 9.93 -10.27 -20.55
CA THR A 89 10.72 -11.39 -20.01
C THR A 89 9.94 -12.70 -19.93
N ARG A 90 8.61 -12.67 -19.70
CA ARG A 90 7.75 -13.87 -19.60
C ARG A 90 7.52 -14.61 -20.93
N GLN A 91 8.48 -14.52 -21.86
CA GLN A 91 8.50 -15.23 -23.15
C GLN A 91 9.06 -16.65 -23.06
N MET A 92 9.36 -17.17 -21.87
CA MET A 92 9.83 -18.54 -21.66
C MET A 92 8.71 -19.47 -21.20
#